data_AF-A0A9X7JHJ0-F1
#
_entry.id   AF-A0A9X7JHJ0-F1
#
_cell.length_a   1.000
_cell.length_b   1.000
_cell.length_c   1.000
_cell.angle_alpha   90.00
_cell.angle_beta   90.00
_cell.angle_gamma   90.00
#
_symmetry.space_group_name_H-M   'P 1'
#
loop_
_entity.id
_entity.type
_entity.pdbx_description
1 polymer ?
#
loop_
_entity_poly.entity_id
_entity_poly.type
_entity_poly.pdbx_seq_one_letter_code
_entity_poly.pdbx_strand_id
1 'polypeptide(L)'
;ILEADDILCVIGHEHDLPALGKLFSQAPDRGLGARFFGDFVLEGDAQLSAVASLYGLKLDGIDGEQALGRFIAHEIGGEAVIGDQVEWNGLTWTVAALEGNRIRKVGVKFPEGRPGPGLFL
;
A
#
# COMPACT_ATOMS: atom_id res chain seq x y z
N ILE A 1 36.72 -14.21 9.58
CA ILE A 1 35.56 -13.36 9.93
C ILE A 1 34.82 -13.17 8.62
N LEU A 2 33.48 -13.23 8.61
CA LEU A 2 32.70 -12.98 7.39
C LEU A 2 32.63 -11.47 7.16
N GLU A 3 32.87 -11.03 5.94
CA GLU A 3 32.85 -9.63 5.53
C GLU A 3 31.68 -9.35 4.57
N ALA A 4 31.43 -8.07 4.30
CA ALA A 4 30.48 -7.68 3.25
C ALA A 4 30.98 -8.21 1.89
N ASP A 5 30.07 -8.63 1.02
CA ASP A 5 30.31 -9.29 -0.27
C ASP A 5 30.85 -10.74 -0.22
N ASP A 6 30.95 -11.36 0.96
CA ASP A 6 31.22 -12.78 1.07
C ASP A 6 30.01 -13.63 0.64
N ILE A 7 30.29 -14.68 -0.13
CA ILE A 7 29.27 -15.66 -0.55
C ILE A 7 29.24 -16.82 0.44
N LEU A 8 28.12 -16.96 1.15
CA LEU A 8 27.87 -18.12 2.02
C LEU A 8 27.06 -19.19 1.29
N CYS A 9 27.60 -20.40 1.20
CA CYS A 9 26.87 -21.58 0.68
C CYS A 9 26.38 -22.43 1.85
N VAL A 10 25.06 -22.65 1.93
CA VAL A 10 24.43 -23.49 2.97
C VAL A 10 23.79 -24.70 2.29
N ILE A 11 24.14 -25.90 2.75
CA ILE A 11 23.60 -27.17 2.24
C ILE A 11 22.73 -27.79 3.34
N GLY A 12 21.45 -27.97 3.05
CA GLY A 12 20.48 -28.58 3.95
C GLY A 12 19.61 -29.60 3.23
N HIS A 13 18.88 -30.41 3.99
CA HIS A 13 17.89 -31.32 3.41
C HIS A 13 16.65 -30.54 2.96
N GLU A 14 15.92 -31.08 1.99
CA GLU A 14 14.75 -30.40 1.40
C GLU A 14 13.68 -30.04 2.45
N HIS A 15 13.54 -30.85 3.50
CA HIS A 15 12.60 -30.60 4.59
C HIS A 15 13.01 -29.43 5.51
N ASP A 16 14.29 -29.04 5.50
CA ASP A 16 14.83 -27.94 6.31
C ASP A 16 14.76 -26.59 5.57
N LEU A 17 14.45 -26.61 4.26
CA LEU A 17 14.33 -25.40 3.43
C LEU A 17 13.42 -24.32 4.03
N PRO A 18 12.26 -24.63 4.65
CA PRO A 18 11.41 -23.60 5.25
C PRO A 18 12.05 -22.93 6.48
N ALA A 19 12.82 -23.67 7.28
CA ALA A 19 13.49 -23.15 8.46
C ALA A 19 14.73 -22.33 8.07
N LEU A 20 15.51 -22.82 7.09
CA LEU A 20 16.63 -22.10 6.49
C LEU A 20 16.17 -20.81 5.82
N GLY A 21 15.06 -20.86 5.07
CA GLY A 21 14.45 -19.69 4.45
C GLY A 21 14.07 -18.61 5.47
N LYS A 22 13.57 -18.98 6.66
CA LYS A 22 13.28 -18.02 7.75
C LYS A 22 14.53 -17.45 8.41
N LEU A 23 15.60 -18.23 8.51
CA LEU A 23 16.84 -17.80 9.16
C LEU A 23 17.58 -16.74 8.32
N PHE A 24 17.48 -16.85 6.99
CA PHE A 24 18.16 -15.98 6.02
C PHE A 24 17.23 -15.02 5.28
N SER A 25 15.91 -15.10 5.48
CA SER A 25 15.00 -14.05 5.04
C SER A 25 15.33 -12.79 5.82
N GLN A 26 15.76 -11.73 5.13
CA GLN A 26 15.69 -10.40 5.72
C GLN A 26 14.27 -10.20 6.22
N ALA A 27 14.10 -10.00 7.53
CA ALA A 27 12.85 -9.44 8.02
C ALA A 27 12.67 -8.13 7.25
N PRO A 28 11.54 -7.92 6.53
CA PRO A 28 11.36 -6.70 5.77
C PRO A 28 11.55 -5.56 6.75
N ASP A 29 12.45 -4.65 6.38
CA ASP A 29 12.70 -3.42 7.12
C ASP A 29 11.32 -2.83 7.43
N ARG A 30 11.00 -2.58 8.71
CA ARG A 30 9.61 -2.37 9.19
C ARG A 30 8.91 -1.15 8.57
N GLY A 31 9.52 -0.46 7.61
CA GLY A 31 8.96 0.61 6.78
C GLY A 31 8.74 0.30 5.29
N LEU A 32 9.16 -0.87 4.77
CA LEU A 32 9.03 -1.18 3.33
C LEU A 32 7.61 -1.54 2.90
N GLY A 33 6.82 -2.16 3.79
CA GLY A 33 5.41 -2.47 3.50
C GLY A 33 4.55 -1.22 3.30
N ALA A 34 4.81 -0.15 4.06
CA ALA A 34 4.09 1.12 3.90
C ALA A 34 4.45 1.81 2.59
N ARG A 35 5.76 1.88 2.27
CA ARG A 35 6.28 2.48 1.03
C ARG A 35 5.88 1.73 -0.25
N PHE A 36 5.56 0.44 -0.17
CA PHE A 36 5.14 -0.33 -1.33
C PHE A 36 3.74 0.08 -1.83
N PHE A 37 2.88 0.54 -0.94
CA PHE A 37 1.51 0.97 -1.29
C PHE A 37 1.37 2.49 -1.42
N GLY A 38 2.41 3.25 -1.10
CA GLY A 38 2.45 4.71 -1.24
C GLY A 38 3.22 5.39 -0.12
N ASP A 39 3.11 6.71 -0.04
CA ASP A 39 3.70 7.48 1.04
C ASP A 39 2.88 7.35 2.33
N PHE A 40 1.57 7.08 2.21
CA PHE A 40 0.65 6.87 3.33
C PHE A 40 -0.33 5.72 3.05
N VAL A 41 -0.90 5.16 4.11
CA VAL A 41 -1.96 4.15 4.03
C VAL A 41 -3.19 4.66 4.80
N LEU A 42 -4.34 4.63 4.15
CA LEU A 42 -5.63 5.11 4.63
C LEU A 42 -6.58 3.94 4.86
N GLU A 43 -7.49 4.10 5.83
CA GLU A 43 -8.56 3.13 6.08
C GLU A 43 -9.61 3.21 4.96
N GLY A 44 -10.04 2.05 4.47
CA GLY A 44 -10.99 1.94 3.36
C GLY A 44 -12.41 2.38 3.73
N ASP A 45 -12.73 2.50 5.02
CA ASP A 45 -13.97 3.07 5.52
C ASP A 45 -13.91 4.58 5.78
N ALA A 46 -12.75 5.22 5.54
CA ALA A 46 -12.63 6.67 5.59
C ALA A 46 -13.59 7.32 4.59
N GLN A 47 -14.26 8.39 5.03
CA GLN A 47 -15.19 9.13 4.19
C GLN A 47 -14.45 9.89 3.10
N LEU A 48 -14.91 9.77 1.85
CA LEU A 48 -14.24 10.33 0.68
C LEU A 48 -14.12 11.87 0.76
N SER A 49 -15.12 12.56 1.30
CA SER A 49 -15.11 14.02 1.50
C SER A 49 -14.03 14.47 2.50
N ALA A 50 -13.79 13.71 3.57
CA ALA A 50 -12.74 13.98 4.54
C ALA A 50 -11.35 13.77 3.93
N VAL A 51 -11.17 12.68 3.18
CA VAL A 51 -9.93 12.41 2.43
C VAL A 51 -9.68 13.51 1.39
N ALA A 52 -10.70 13.89 0.62
CA ALA A 52 -10.59 14.96 -0.35
C ALA A 52 -10.17 16.28 0.29
N SER A 53 -10.73 16.61 1.45
CA SER A 53 -10.37 17.82 2.20
C SER A 53 -8.93 17.80 2.71
N LEU A 54 -8.47 16.66 3.23
CA LEU A 54 -7.11 16.50 3.78
C LEU A 54 -6.03 16.57 2.69
N TYR A 55 -6.30 16.00 1.52
CA TYR A 55 -5.35 15.91 0.42
C TYR A 55 -5.56 16.98 -0.67
N GLY A 56 -6.56 17.85 -0.53
CA GLY A 56 -6.88 18.92 -1.49
C GLY A 56 -7.41 18.40 -2.83
N LEU A 57 -8.16 17.29 -2.80
CA LEU A 57 -8.73 16.62 -3.97
C LEU A 57 -10.06 17.24 -4.36
N LYS A 58 -10.38 17.21 -5.65
CA LYS A 58 -11.67 17.63 -6.19
C LYS A 58 -12.54 16.42 -6.44
N LEU A 59 -13.78 16.47 -5.94
CA LEU A 59 -14.75 15.38 -6.10
C LEU A 59 -15.51 15.45 -7.43
N ASP A 60 -15.60 16.60 -8.10
CA ASP A 60 -16.18 16.74 -9.45
C ASP A 60 -17.50 15.96 -9.70
N GLY A 61 -18.42 16.01 -8.73
CA GLY A 61 -19.74 15.34 -8.81
C GLY A 61 -19.76 13.91 -8.27
N ILE A 62 -18.62 13.38 -7.81
CA ILE A 62 -18.53 12.14 -7.05
C ILE A 62 -19.18 12.34 -5.67
N ASP A 63 -19.99 11.37 -5.25
CA ASP A 63 -20.57 11.34 -3.90
C ASP A 63 -19.45 11.27 -2.85
N GLY A 64 -19.29 12.32 -2.06
CA GLY A 64 -18.29 12.41 -1.01
C GLY A 64 -18.64 11.65 0.27
N GLU A 65 -19.91 11.24 0.45
CA GLU A 65 -20.35 10.53 1.65
C GLU A 65 -19.97 9.04 1.61
N GLN A 66 -19.61 8.52 0.43
CA GLN A 66 -19.18 7.15 0.27
C GLN A 66 -17.80 6.89 0.91
N ALA A 67 -17.54 5.62 1.21
CA ALA A 67 -16.25 5.17 1.72
C ALA A 67 -15.18 5.14 0.62
N LEU A 68 -13.94 5.51 0.96
CA LEU A 68 -12.79 5.51 0.05
C LEU A 68 -12.62 4.16 -0.65
N GLY A 69 -12.67 3.05 0.09
CA GLY A 69 -12.51 1.72 -0.48
C GLY A 69 -13.62 1.36 -1.47
N ARG A 70 -14.85 1.89 -1.29
CA ARG A 70 -15.94 1.68 -2.26
C ARG A 70 -15.69 2.47 -3.54
N PHE A 71 -15.24 3.72 -3.41
CA PHE A 71 -14.86 4.55 -4.54
C PHE A 71 -13.75 3.90 -5.36
N ILE A 72 -12.66 3.47 -4.73
CA ILE A 72 -11.54 2.81 -5.42
C ILE A 72 -11.97 1.52 -6.12
N ALA A 73 -12.80 0.69 -5.48
CA ALA A 73 -13.33 -0.51 -6.12
C ALA A 73 -14.18 -0.18 -7.36
N HIS A 74 -14.92 0.93 -7.33
CA HIS A 74 -15.70 1.40 -8.48
C HIS A 74 -14.79 1.82 -9.64
N GLU A 75 -13.73 2.57 -9.36
CA GLU A 75 -12.76 3.02 -10.36
C GLU A 75 -12.00 1.85 -11.02
N ILE A 76 -11.75 0.75 -10.29
CA ILE A 76 -11.14 -0.47 -10.86
C ILE A 76 -12.10 -1.18 -11.84
N GLY A 77 -13.42 -1.09 -11.62
CA GLY A 77 -14.44 -1.65 -12.52
C GLY A 77 -14.55 -3.18 -12.52
N GLY A 78 -13.86 -3.88 -11.61
CA GLY A 78 -13.81 -5.34 -11.51
C GLY A 78 -13.66 -5.85 -10.08
N GLU A 79 -13.30 -7.13 -9.91
CA GLU A 79 -12.96 -7.67 -8.60
C GLU A 79 -11.58 -7.15 -8.18
N ALA A 80 -11.54 -6.35 -7.12
CA ALA A 80 -10.32 -5.72 -6.65
C ALA A 80 -9.36 -6.75 -6.04
N VAL A 81 -8.09 -6.67 -6.41
CA VAL A 81 -7.00 -7.46 -5.81
C VAL A 81 -5.97 -6.55 -5.14
N ILE A 82 -5.22 -7.10 -4.17
CA ILE A 82 -4.14 -6.34 -3.52
C ILE A 82 -3.08 -5.99 -4.57
N GLY A 83 -2.73 -4.71 -4.62
CA GLY A 83 -1.78 -4.16 -5.60
C GLY A 83 -2.44 -3.45 -6.79
N ASP A 84 -3.76 -3.55 -6.97
CA ASP A 84 -4.47 -2.78 -8.00
C ASP A 84 -4.28 -1.28 -7.79
N GLN A 85 -4.14 -0.53 -8.90
CA GLN A 85 -3.86 0.90 -8.87
C GLN A 85 -4.86 1.69 -9.70
N VAL A 86 -5.24 2.86 -9.20
CA VAL A 86 -6.00 3.86 -9.93
C VAL A 86 -5.35 5.24 -9.76
N GLU A 87 -5.41 6.03 -10.83
CA GLU A 87 -4.94 7.42 -10.82
C GLU A 87 -6.14 8.34 -10.63
N TRP A 88 -6.15 9.09 -9.54
CA TRP A 88 -7.23 10.04 -9.26
C TRP A 88 -6.68 11.30 -8.60
N ASN A 89 -7.09 12.46 -9.13
CA ASN A 89 -6.59 13.78 -8.72
C ASN A 89 -5.05 13.91 -8.80
N GLY A 90 -4.41 13.18 -9.72
CA GLY A 90 -2.96 13.17 -9.91
C GLY A 90 -2.19 12.48 -8.78
N LEU A 91 -2.87 11.62 -8.01
CA LEU A 91 -2.27 10.72 -7.02
C LEU A 91 -2.52 9.28 -7.45
N THR A 92 -1.55 8.41 -7.16
CA THR A 92 -1.70 6.97 -7.34
C THR A 92 -2.30 6.35 -6.09
N TRP A 93 -3.44 5.68 -6.24
CA TRP A 93 -4.14 4.98 -5.16
C TRP A 93 -3.99 3.48 -5.35
N THR A 94 -3.46 2.79 -4.35
CA THR A 94 -3.16 1.35 -4.45
C THR A 94 -3.98 0.56 -3.42
N VAL A 95 -4.58 -0.57 -3.82
CA VAL A 95 -5.24 -1.49 -2.88
C VAL A 95 -4.19 -2.15 -2.00
N ALA A 96 -4.19 -1.82 -0.70
CA ALA A 96 -3.17 -2.28 0.24
C ALA A 96 -3.63 -3.47 1.09
N ALA A 97 -4.94 -3.59 1.37
CA ALA A 97 -5.50 -4.73 2.08
C ALA A 97 -6.96 -4.97 1.73
N LEU A 98 -7.33 -6.24 1.66
CA LEU A 98 -8.69 -6.73 1.46
C LEU A 98 -9.14 -7.55 2.66
N GLU A 99 -10.44 -7.53 2.94
CA GLU A 99 -11.11 -8.47 3.83
C GLU A 99 -12.33 -9.02 3.07
N GLY A 100 -12.21 -10.26 2.57
CA GLY A 100 -13.12 -10.77 1.55
C GLY A 100 -13.05 -9.90 0.29
N ASN A 101 -14.19 -9.43 -0.18
CA ASN A 101 -14.29 -8.53 -1.34
C ASN A 101 -14.36 -7.04 -0.97
N ARG A 102 -13.95 -6.68 0.26
CA ARG A 102 -13.98 -5.30 0.75
C ARG A 102 -12.56 -4.75 0.90
N ILE A 103 -12.29 -3.62 0.25
CA ILE A 103 -11.05 -2.85 0.45
C ILE A 103 -11.03 -2.29 1.86
N ARG A 104 -10.09 -2.78 2.69
CA ARG A 104 -9.86 -2.32 4.07
C ARG A 104 -8.79 -1.25 4.14
N LYS A 105 -7.79 -1.27 3.26
CA LYS A 105 -6.74 -0.26 3.23
C LYS A 105 -6.40 0.16 1.81
N VAL A 106 -6.17 1.46 1.64
CA VAL A 106 -5.76 2.07 0.38
C VAL A 106 -4.48 2.85 0.64
N GLY A 107 -3.42 2.54 -0.09
CA GLY A 107 -2.20 3.33 -0.10
C GLY A 107 -2.32 4.51 -1.06
N VAL A 108 -1.68 5.63 -0.72
CA VAL A 108 -1.66 6.86 -1.55
C VAL A 108 -0.22 7.28 -1.79
N LYS A 109 0.13 7.51 -3.06
CA LYS A 109 1.47 7.93 -3.48
C LYS A 109 1.39 9.27 -4.22
N PHE A 110 2.32 10.16 -3.88
CA PHE A 110 2.47 11.44 -4.58
C PHE A 110 3.37 11.31 -5.81
N PRO A 111 3.12 12.12 -6.85
CA PRO A 111 4.07 12.26 -7.95
C PRO A 111 5.41 12.80 -7.40
N GLU A 112 6.51 12.37 -7.99
CA GLU A 112 7.85 12.75 -7.56
C GLU A 112 7.99 14.28 -7.47
N GLY A 113 8.49 14.77 -6.33
CA GLY A 113 8.71 16.21 -6.08
C GLY A 113 7.57 16.94 -5.35
N ARG A 114 6.43 16.29 -5.06
CA ARG A 114 5.37 16.88 -4.22
C ARG A 114 5.36 16.23 -2.83
N PRO A 115 5.75 16.93 -1.76
CA PRO A 115 5.54 16.42 -0.41
C PRO A 115 4.03 16.31 -0.16
N GLY A 116 3.60 15.21 0.48
CA GLY A 116 2.22 15.02 0.89
C GLY A 116 1.73 16.12 1.85
N PRO A 117 0.42 16.15 2.19
CA PRO A 117 -0.07 17.14 3.13
C PRO A 117 0.74 17.06 4.43
N GLY A 118 1.15 18.22 4.94
CA GLY A 118 1.83 18.35 6.22
C GLY A 118 0.87 17.96 7.33
N LEU A 119 0.74 16.66 7.60
CA LEU A 119 0.11 16.13 8.79
C LEU A 119 1.03 16.48 9.97
N PHE A 120 0.83 17.67 10.52
CA PHE A 120 1.31 18.00 11.86
C PHE A 120 0.50 17.16 12.85
N LEU A 121 0.98 15.96 13.14
CA LEU A 121 0.56 15.15 14.28
C LEU A 121 1.43 15.48 15.50
#